data_AF-A0A918JM67-F1
#
_entry.id   AF-A0A918JM67-F1
#
_cell.length_a   1.000
_cell.length_b   1.000
_cell.length_c   1.000
_cell.angle_alpha   90.00
_cell.angle_beta   90.00
_cell.angle_gamma   90.00
#
_symmetry.space_group_name_H-M   'P 1'
#
loop_
_entity.id
_entity.type
_entity.pdbx_description
1 polymer ?
#
loop_
_entity_poly.entity_id
_entity_poly.type
_entity_poly.pdbx_seq_one_letter_code
_entity_poly.pdbx_strand_id
1 'polypeptide(L)'
;MKGDVNRVTVIILTIMSATIFSSTAIYSAGFSFMIHNLKNDGYINYFPYHLSKNIDNETKIALTEAGRFAYWVNGKKYDLVGLNTPETAVNGSSPAYIEGLNPDLIFIHVVETADYSKVCNKNYCELSYPEVLNGIKKDTDWRVVKYGVTKAPLTVYDYLKDKSDDYQAFSVSYDNSYPHLYFIKKDGNIDIDDFKEALNLSFSEKGVLSYWDMKKKLGFSSIFE
;
A
#
# COMPACT_ATOMS: atom_id res chain seq x y z
N MET A 1 27.32 -3.51 -58.57
CA MET A 1 26.49 -3.85 -57.39
C MET A 1 27.21 -3.45 -56.09
N LYS A 2 27.37 -2.14 -55.80
CA LYS A 2 27.99 -1.64 -54.55
C LYS A 2 27.05 -0.72 -53.73
N GLY A 3 25.80 -0.56 -54.14
CA GLY A 3 24.85 0.39 -53.56
C GLY A 3 23.98 -0.14 -52.42
N ASP A 4 23.73 -1.45 -52.35
CA ASP A 4 22.73 -2.02 -51.42
C ASP A 4 23.28 -2.36 -50.03
N VAL A 5 24.58 -2.67 -49.92
CA VAL A 5 25.20 -3.03 -48.63
C VAL A 5 25.23 -1.84 -47.66
N ASN A 6 25.38 -0.61 -48.18
CA ASN A 6 25.38 0.60 -47.36
C ASN A 6 23.99 0.94 -46.81
N ARG A 7 22.90 0.65 -47.54
CA ARG A 7 21.54 0.91 -47.06
C ARG A 7 21.14 -0.05 -45.95
N VAL A 8 21.44 -1.33 -46.09
CA VAL A 8 21.13 -2.35 -45.07
C VAL A 8 21.90 -2.09 -43.78
N THR A 9 23.18 -1.72 -43.87
CA THR A 9 24.01 -1.41 -42.70
C THR A 9 23.52 -0.18 -41.94
N VAL A 10 23.12 0.89 -42.64
CA VAL A 10 22.56 2.10 -42.03
C VAL A 10 21.21 1.83 -41.36
N ILE A 11 20.34 1.01 -41.97
CA ILE A 11 19.06 0.61 -41.37
C ILE A 11 19.29 -0.20 -40.08
N ILE A 12 20.22 -1.18 -40.10
CA ILE A 12 20.54 -1.98 -38.91
C ILE A 12 21.10 -1.11 -37.78
N LEU A 13 22.03 -0.20 -38.09
CA LEU A 13 22.60 0.74 -37.10
C LEU A 13 21.53 1.68 -36.52
N THR A 14 20.57 2.14 -37.33
CA THR A 14 19.47 3.00 -36.88
C THR A 14 18.50 2.25 -35.97
N ILE A 15 18.15 0.99 -36.29
CA ILE A 15 17.28 0.15 -35.45
C ILE A 15 17.97 -0.23 -34.14
N MET A 16 19.26 -0.58 -34.16
CA MET A 16 20.04 -0.83 -32.94
C MET A 16 20.17 0.42 -32.07
N SER A 17 20.37 1.59 -32.67
CA SER A 17 20.40 2.86 -31.93
C SER A 17 19.04 3.17 -31.29
N ALA A 18 17.93 3.01 -32.03
CA ALA A 18 16.58 3.24 -31.51
C ALA A 18 16.20 2.28 -30.36
N THR A 19 16.67 1.03 -30.40
CA THR A 19 16.46 0.06 -29.31
C THR A 19 17.32 0.37 -28.07
N ILE A 20 18.55 0.87 -28.24
CA ILE A 20 19.39 1.34 -27.13
C ILE A 20 18.84 2.63 -26.52
N PHE A 21 18.34 3.57 -27.32
CA PHE A 21 17.71 4.81 -26.83
C PHE A 21 16.38 4.53 -26.11
N SER A 22 15.55 3.62 -26.62
CA SER A 22 14.29 3.26 -25.95
C SER A 22 14.52 2.50 -24.65
N SER A 23 15.49 1.57 -24.59
CA SER A 23 15.84 0.89 -23.34
C SER A 23 16.42 1.85 -22.31
N THR A 24 17.36 2.74 -22.67
CA THR A 24 17.91 3.76 -21.76
C THR A 24 16.87 4.75 -21.26
N ALA A 25 15.89 5.15 -22.09
CA ALA A 25 14.78 6.00 -21.67
C ALA A 25 13.83 5.29 -20.68
N ILE A 26 13.54 4.00 -20.90
CA ILE A 26 12.73 3.18 -19.97
C ILE A 26 13.46 3.02 -18.62
N TYR A 27 14.76 2.75 -18.64
CA TYR A 27 15.57 2.66 -17.42
C TYR A 27 15.65 4.00 -16.69
N SER A 28 15.81 5.13 -17.40
CA SER A 28 15.87 6.45 -16.76
C SER A 28 14.52 6.88 -16.17
N ALA A 29 13.40 6.53 -16.82
CA ALA A 29 12.06 6.77 -16.30
C ALA A 29 11.80 5.95 -15.02
N GLY A 30 12.14 4.66 -15.03
CA GLY A 30 12.04 3.79 -13.85
C GLY A 30 12.94 4.26 -12.69
N PHE A 31 14.16 4.69 -12.99
CA PHE A 31 15.08 5.26 -11.99
C PHE A 31 14.55 6.58 -11.43
N SER A 32 14.03 7.47 -12.27
CA SER A 32 13.45 8.75 -11.85
C SER A 32 12.22 8.56 -10.95
N PHE A 33 11.38 7.56 -11.24
CA PHE A 33 10.25 7.19 -10.40
C PHE A 33 10.70 6.66 -9.02
N MET A 34 11.73 5.80 -8.98
CA MET A 34 12.31 5.33 -7.71
C MET A 34 12.90 6.48 -6.89
N ILE A 35 13.64 7.40 -7.53
CA ILE A 35 14.19 8.58 -6.84
C ILE A 35 13.08 9.50 -6.34
N HIS A 36 12.01 9.70 -7.12
CA HIS A 36 10.85 10.46 -6.70
C HIS A 36 10.19 9.84 -5.47
N ASN A 37 9.94 8.52 -5.47
CA ASN A 37 9.34 7.83 -4.33
C ASN A 37 10.21 7.79 -3.08
N LEU A 38 11.53 7.93 -3.23
CA LEU A 38 12.47 8.06 -2.11
C LEU A 38 12.56 9.49 -1.57
N LYS A 39 12.16 10.49 -2.37
CA LYS A 39 12.22 11.92 -2.02
C LYS A 39 10.86 12.55 -1.78
N ASN A 40 9.77 11.84 -2.02
CA ASN A 40 8.43 12.39 -1.80
C ASN A 40 8.14 12.47 -0.30
N ASP A 41 7.40 13.50 0.10
CA ASP A 41 6.90 13.66 1.47
C ASP A 41 5.51 13.04 1.62
N GLY A 42 5.27 11.92 0.92
CA GLY A 42 3.99 11.23 0.95
C GLY A 42 3.64 10.79 2.36
N TYR A 43 2.38 10.93 2.76
CA TYR A 43 1.91 10.66 4.13
C TYR A 43 2.36 9.27 4.63
N ILE A 44 2.38 8.26 3.75
CA ILE A 44 2.73 6.87 4.05
C ILE A 44 4.17 6.71 4.59
N ASN A 45 5.02 7.72 4.41
CA ASN A 45 6.38 7.74 4.93
C ASN A 45 6.44 7.97 6.44
N TYR A 46 5.44 8.68 6.97
CA TYR A 46 5.43 9.16 8.36
C TYR A 46 4.25 8.60 9.14
N PHE A 47 3.15 8.30 8.45
CA PHE A 47 1.93 7.82 9.05
C PHE A 47 2.07 6.59 9.92
N PRO A 48 2.71 5.50 9.47
CA PRO A 48 2.79 4.32 10.32
C PRO A 48 3.71 4.55 11.53
N TYR A 49 4.65 5.51 11.45
CA TYR A 49 5.46 5.95 12.59
C TYR A 49 4.65 6.81 13.58
N HIS A 50 3.78 7.70 13.11
CA HIS A 50 2.93 8.47 14.01
C HIS A 50 1.91 7.58 14.70
N LEU A 51 1.32 6.65 13.94
CA LEU A 51 0.36 5.68 14.44
C LEU A 51 1.00 4.71 15.46
N SER A 52 2.26 4.30 15.27
CA SER A 52 2.92 3.32 16.15
C SER A 52 3.02 3.76 17.61
N LYS A 53 2.98 5.06 17.89
CA LYS A 53 3.02 5.60 19.25
C LYS A 53 1.80 5.20 20.09
N ASN A 54 0.69 4.89 19.42
CA ASN A 54 -0.59 4.56 20.03
C ASN A 54 -0.98 3.09 19.75
N ILE A 55 -0.04 2.28 19.25
CA ILE A 55 -0.26 0.86 18.96
C ILE A 55 0.65 0.02 19.86
N ASP A 56 0.04 -0.93 20.56
CA ASP A 56 0.77 -1.90 21.38
C ASP A 56 1.28 -3.10 20.55
N ASN A 57 2.02 -3.99 21.21
CA ASN A 57 2.58 -5.18 20.56
C ASN A 57 1.56 -6.32 20.35
N GLU A 58 0.38 -6.22 20.94
CA GLU A 58 -0.67 -7.25 20.85
C GLU A 58 -1.67 -6.96 19.73
N THR A 59 -1.75 -5.70 19.28
CA THR A 59 -2.56 -5.22 18.18
C THR A 59 -2.30 -6.03 16.92
N LYS A 60 -3.35 -6.61 16.34
CA LYS A 60 -3.28 -7.44 15.14
C LYS A 60 -3.59 -6.62 13.90
N ILE A 61 -2.67 -6.64 12.95
CA ILE A 61 -2.73 -5.82 11.75
C ILE A 61 -2.65 -6.72 10.52
N ALA A 62 -3.72 -6.74 9.72
CA ALA A 62 -3.75 -7.42 8.43
C ALA A 62 -3.43 -6.46 7.29
N LEU A 63 -2.57 -6.86 6.36
CA LEU A 63 -2.00 -6.00 5.33
C LEU A 63 -2.15 -6.65 3.95
N THR A 64 -2.58 -5.90 2.93
CA THR A 64 -2.52 -6.37 1.52
C THR A 64 -1.31 -5.85 0.74
N GLU A 65 -0.31 -5.33 1.46
CA GLU A 65 1.00 -5.01 0.91
C GLU A 65 2.10 -5.30 1.94
N ALA A 66 3.29 -5.62 1.42
CA ALA A 66 4.52 -5.56 2.20
C ALA A 66 5.18 -4.22 1.88
N GLY A 67 5.30 -3.34 2.87
CA GLY A 67 5.69 -1.96 2.59
C GLY A 67 6.08 -1.15 3.82
N ARG A 68 6.10 0.17 3.63
CA ARG A 68 6.47 1.16 4.65
C ARG A 68 5.59 1.06 5.90
N PHE A 69 4.33 0.66 5.72
CA PHE A 69 3.39 0.47 6.81
C PHE A 69 3.87 -0.56 7.83
N ALA A 70 4.15 -1.78 7.36
CA ALA A 70 4.59 -2.89 8.21
C ALA A 70 5.91 -2.60 8.95
N TYR A 71 6.79 -1.80 8.33
CA TYR A 71 8.11 -1.49 8.86
C TYR A 71 8.08 -0.59 10.09
N TRP A 72 7.23 0.44 10.09
CA TRP A 72 7.22 1.45 11.16
C TRP A 72 6.17 1.23 12.24
N VAL A 73 5.06 0.55 11.91
CA VAL A 73 3.97 0.33 12.85
C VAL A 73 4.34 -0.73 13.90
N ASN A 74 3.91 -0.57 15.15
CA ASN A 74 4.00 -1.61 16.17
C ASN A 74 2.95 -2.73 15.94
N GLY A 75 2.89 -3.73 16.82
CA GLY A 75 1.88 -4.81 16.73
C GLY A 75 2.29 -6.03 15.91
N LYS A 76 1.38 -6.99 15.80
CA LYS A 76 1.52 -8.26 15.06
C LYS A 76 1.02 -8.09 13.63
N LYS A 77 1.91 -8.25 12.65
CA LYS A 77 1.61 -8.04 11.23
C LYS A 77 1.32 -9.36 10.53
N TYR A 78 0.24 -9.38 9.77
CA TYR A 78 -0.20 -10.52 8.97
C TYR A 78 -0.33 -10.07 7.52
N ASP A 79 0.62 -10.51 6.70
CA ASP A 79 0.68 -10.20 5.28
C ASP A 79 -0.26 -11.13 4.50
N LEU A 80 -1.30 -10.57 3.90
CA LEU A 80 -2.32 -11.29 3.14
C LEU A 80 -1.90 -11.58 1.69
N VAL A 81 -0.80 -10.99 1.21
CA VAL A 81 -0.24 -11.23 -0.13
C VAL A 81 0.52 -12.56 -0.17
N GLY A 82 1.11 -12.96 0.95
CA GLY A 82 1.88 -14.20 1.08
C GLY A 82 3.39 -14.04 0.86
N LEU A 83 3.96 -12.86 1.16
CA LEU A 83 5.40 -12.64 1.12
C LEU A 83 6.06 -12.88 2.48
N ASN A 84 5.39 -12.50 3.57
CA ASN A 84 5.96 -12.50 4.92
C ASN A 84 5.19 -13.35 5.94
N THR A 85 4.09 -14.00 5.55
CA THR A 85 3.29 -14.83 6.45
C THR A 85 3.19 -16.25 5.87
N PRO A 86 3.74 -17.28 6.56
CA PRO A 86 3.80 -18.64 6.03
C PRO A 86 2.44 -19.21 5.60
N GLU A 87 1.41 -18.97 6.40
CA GLU A 87 0.06 -19.47 6.12
C GLU A 87 -0.49 -18.95 4.78
N THR A 88 -0.42 -17.63 4.57
CA THR A 88 -0.89 -17.00 3.32
C THR A 88 0.07 -17.23 2.15
N ALA A 89 1.35 -17.51 2.40
CA ALA A 89 2.30 -17.92 1.36
C ALA A 89 1.96 -19.30 0.76
N VAL A 90 1.49 -20.23 1.60
CA VAL A 90 1.15 -21.60 1.18
C VAL A 90 -0.29 -21.69 0.68
N ASN A 91 -1.25 -21.13 1.44
CA ASN A 91 -2.69 -21.33 1.20
C ASN A 91 -3.34 -20.13 0.47
N GLY A 92 -2.64 -19.00 0.39
CA GLY A 92 -3.24 -17.72 0.01
C GLY A 92 -4.12 -17.14 1.13
N SER A 93 -4.52 -15.89 0.97
CA SER A 93 -5.52 -15.28 1.84
C SER A 93 -6.93 -15.85 1.58
N SER A 94 -7.78 -15.80 2.61
CA SER A 94 -9.20 -16.12 2.54
C SER A 94 -9.98 -15.35 3.62
N PRO A 95 -11.30 -15.13 3.45
CA PRO A 95 -12.13 -14.52 4.49
C PRO A 95 -12.08 -15.26 5.83
N ALA A 96 -12.09 -16.61 5.81
CA ALA A 96 -12.01 -17.43 7.01
C ALA A 96 -10.69 -17.25 7.78
N TYR A 97 -9.58 -17.08 7.06
CA TYR A 97 -8.30 -16.76 7.69
C TYR A 97 -8.34 -15.38 8.36
N ILE A 98 -8.89 -14.36 7.69
CA ILE A 98 -9.02 -13.01 8.24
C ILE A 98 -9.93 -13.01 9.47
N GLU A 99 -11.05 -13.72 9.43
CA GLU A 99 -11.95 -13.92 10.58
C GLU A 99 -11.20 -14.56 11.77
N GLY A 100 -10.42 -15.62 11.52
CA GLY A 100 -9.62 -16.28 12.55
C GLY A 100 -8.51 -15.40 13.13
N LEU A 101 -7.96 -14.46 12.35
CA LEU A 101 -7.05 -13.45 12.87
C LEU A 101 -7.76 -12.48 13.81
N ASN A 102 -9.00 -12.07 13.47
CA ASN A 102 -9.75 -11.01 14.14
C ASN A 102 -8.89 -9.73 14.28
N PRO A 103 -8.53 -9.08 13.16
CA PRO A 103 -7.59 -7.98 13.16
C PRO A 103 -8.20 -6.69 13.72
N ASP A 104 -7.41 -5.94 14.50
CA ASP A 104 -7.73 -4.59 14.98
C ASP A 104 -7.65 -3.55 13.85
N LEU A 105 -6.75 -3.79 12.88
CA LEU A 105 -6.58 -2.96 11.69
C LEU A 105 -6.46 -3.84 10.44
N ILE A 106 -7.19 -3.45 9.38
CA ILE A 106 -6.97 -3.98 8.04
C ILE A 106 -6.55 -2.83 7.13
N PHE A 107 -5.35 -2.92 6.55
CA PHE A 107 -4.87 -1.99 5.55
C PHE A 107 -4.90 -2.65 4.17
N ILE A 108 -5.58 -2.00 3.23
CA ILE A 108 -5.68 -2.43 1.84
C ILE A 108 -4.97 -1.42 0.94
N HIS A 109 -3.97 -1.89 0.21
CA HIS A 109 -3.57 -1.25 -1.04
C HIS A 109 -4.42 -1.84 -2.18
N VAL A 110 -5.27 -1.04 -2.81
CA VAL A 110 -6.37 -1.54 -3.65
C VAL A 110 -5.93 -2.14 -4.99
N VAL A 111 -4.76 -1.78 -5.55
CA VAL A 111 -4.20 -2.32 -6.82
C VAL A 111 -5.28 -2.55 -7.90
N GLU A 112 -5.91 -1.49 -8.38
CA GLU A 112 -6.97 -1.50 -9.42
C GLU A 112 -8.26 -2.24 -9.06
N THR A 113 -8.39 -2.83 -7.87
CA THR A 113 -9.60 -3.54 -7.46
C THR A 113 -10.72 -2.60 -7.01
N ALA A 114 -10.39 -1.36 -6.65
CA ALA A 114 -11.33 -0.33 -6.21
C ALA A 114 -10.85 1.08 -6.56
N ASP A 115 -11.75 2.05 -6.48
CA ASP A 115 -11.49 3.48 -6.69
C ASP A 115 -12.48 4.34 -5.91
N TYR A 116 -11.93 5.19 -5.05
CA TYR A 116 -12.69 6.04 -4.16
C TYR A 116 -12.59 7.53 -4.51
N SER A 117 -12.02 7.87 -5.67
CA SER A 117 -11.88 9.26 -6.14
C SER A 117 -13.20 10.01 -6.31
N LYS A 118 -14.32 9.29 -6.49
CA LYS A 118 -15.66 9.89 -6.59
C LYS A 118 -16.30 10.22 -5.25
N VAL A 119 -15.89 9.52 -4.18
CA VAL A 119 -16.48 9.66 -2.83
C VAL A 119 -15.56 10.41 -1.88
N CYS A 120 -14.28 10.55 -2.21
CA CYS A 120 -13.34 11.33 -1.42
C CYS A 120 -12.60 12.39 -2.24
N ASN A 121 -12.51 13.60 -1.68
CA ASN A 121 -11.86 14.76 -2.29
C ASN A 121 -10.93 15.52 -1.30
N LYS A 122 -10.52 14.86 -0.22
CA LYS A 122 -9.65 15.38 0.84
C LYS A 122 -8.48 14.43 1.06
N ASN A 123 -7.56 14.78 1.95
CA ASN A 123 -6.45 13.90 2.32
C ASN A 123 -6.91 12.51 2.77
N TYR A 124 -8.03 12.43 3.48
CA TYR A 124 -8.75 11.18 3.73
C TYR A 124 -10.24 11.46 3.96
N CYS A 125 -11.05 10.42 3.82
CA CYS A 125 -12.48 10.44 4.14
C CYS A 125 -12.85 9.19 4.91
N GLU A 126 -13.70 9.36 5.91
CA GLU A 126 -14.45 8.26 6.50
C GLU A 126 -15.53 7.83 5.51
N LEU A 127 -15.66 6.52 5.29
CA LEU A 127 -16.61 5.94 4.34
C LEU A 127 -17.71 5.17 5.07
N SER A 128 -18.93 5.34 4.61
CA SER A 128 -20.00 4.39 4.88
C SER A 128 -19.75 3.07 4.14
N TYR A 129 -20.29 1.96 4.66
CA TYR A 129 -20.16 0.66 4.00
C TYR A 129 -20.74 0.61 2.58
N PRO A 130 -21.89 1.24 2.28
CA PRO A 130 -22.34 1.40 0.91
C PRO A 130 -21.31 2.09 0.00
N GLU A 131 -20.58 3.11 0.49
CA GLU A 131 -19.52 3.76 -0.28
C GLU A 131 -18.31 2.85 -0.49
N VAL A 132 -17.93 2.05 0.53
CA VAL A 132 -16.88 1.04 0.41
C VAL A 132 -17.20 0.06 -0.71
N LEU A 133 -18.41 -0.52 -0.70
CA LEU A 133 -18.84 -1.52 -1.67
C LEU A 133 -18.98 -0.93 -3.08
N ASN A 134 -19.56 0.27 -3.21
CA ASN A 134 -19.73 0.94 -4.50
C ASN A 134 -18.40 1.35 -5.15
N GLY A 135 -17.33 1.51 -4.36
CA GLY A 135 -16.00 1.82 -4.88
C GLY A 135 -15.27 0.61 -5.49
N ILE A 136 -15.72 -0.62 -5.23
CA ILE A 136 -15.08 -1.83 -5.77
C ILE A 136 -15.34 -1.90 -7.28
N LYS A 137 -14.25 -1.87 -8.06
CA LYS A 137 -14.27 -1.91 -9.54
C LYS A 137 -14.24 -3.33 -10.08
N LYS A 138 -13.61 -4.24 -9.34
CA LYS A 138 -13.33 -5.60 -9.80
C LYS A 138 -14.18 -6.60 -9.02
N ASP A 139 -15.30 -6.98 -9.62
CA ASP A 139 -16.14 -8.08 -9.13
C ASP A 139 -15.59 -9.43 -9.64
N THR A 140 -14.38 -9.76 -9.20
CA THR A 140 -13.76 -11.06 -9.49
C THR A 140 -13.80 -11.92 -8.25
N ASP A 141 -14.25 -13.17 -8.42
CA ASP A 141 -14.18 -14.17 -7.37
C ASP A 141 -12.73 -14.41 -6.94
N TRP A 142 -12.40 -14.04 -5.70
CA TRP A 142 -11.06 -14.21 -5.14
C TRP A 142 -10.56 -15.66 -5.18
N ARG A 143 -11.47 -16.65 -5.21
CA ARG A 143 -11.15 -18.09 -5.23
C ARG A 143 -10.43 -18.52 -6.49
N VAL A 144 -10.61 -17.80 -7.61
CA VAL A 144 -9.96 -18.11 -8.89
C VAL A 144 -8.68 -17.29 -9.14
N VAL A 145 -8.41 -16.26 -8.31
CA VAL A 145 -7.26 -15.37 -8.48
C VAL A 145 -6.03 -16.00 -7.82
N LYS A 146 -4.96 -16.22 -8.60
CA LYS A 146 -3.69 -16.79 -8.10
C LYS A 146 -2.70 -15.73 -7.63
N TYR A 147 -2.71 -14.55 -8.23
CA TYR A 147 -1.75 -13.50 -7.91
C TYR A 147 -2.09 -12.83 -6.57
N GLY A 148 -1.26 -13.05 -5.56
CA GLY A 148 -1.52 -12.64 -4.17
C GLY A 148 -1.85 -11.15 -4.00
N VAL A 149 -1.17 -10.28 -4.75
CA VAL A 149 -1.37 -8.83 -4.73
C VAL A 149 -2.79 -8.43 -5.13
N THR A 150 -3.41 -9.16 -6.06
CA THR A 150 -4.81 -8.94 -6.44
C THR A 150 -5.77 -9.77 -5.58
N LYS A 151 -5.37 -10.98 -5.16
CA LYS A 151 -6.20 -11.86 -4.33
C LYS A 151 -6.48 -11.24 -2.97
N ALA A 152 -5.47 -10.70 -2.30
CA ALA A 152 -5.56 -10.13 -0.96
C ALA A 152 -6.67 -9.07 -0.81
N PRO A 153 -6.70 -7.96 -1.59
CA PRO A 153 -7.78 -6.97 -1.48
C PRO A 153 -9.17 -7.59 -1.74
N LEU A 154 -9.31 -8.50 -2.72
CA LEU A 154 -10.59 -9.16 -3.00
C LEU A 154 -11.07 -10.04 -1.83
N THR A 155 -10.16 -10.76 -1.16
CA THR A 155 -10.51 -11.55 0.04
C THR A 155 -10.95 -10.68 1.20
N VAL A 156 -10.35 -9.49 1.35
CA VAL A 156 -10.74 -8.53 2.38
C VAL A 156 -12.12 -7.95 2.07
N TYR A 157 -12.41 -7.59 0.82
CA TYR A 157 -13.75 -7.12 0.47
C TYR A 157 -14.84 -8.16 0.74
N ASP A 158 -14.58 -9.43 0.42
CA ASP A 158 -15.51 -10.52 0.69
C ASP A 158 -15.71 -10.72 2.21
N TYR A 159 -14.64 -10.66 3.00
CA TYR A 159 -14.70 -10.66 4.47
C TYR A 159 -15.56 -9.51 5.02
N LEU A 160 -15.41 -8.30 4.46
CA LEU A 160 -16.04 -7.10 5.01
C LEU A 160 -17.55 -7.00 4.70
N LYS A 161 -18.10 -7.73 3.73
CA LYS A 161 -19.52 -7.58 3.30
C LYS A 161 -20.52 -7.55 4.45
N ASP A 162 -20.28 -8.34 5.49
CA ASP A 162 -21.16 -8.49 6.65
C ASP A 162 -20.52 -7.94 7.95
N LYS A 163 -19.59 -7.00 7.84
CA LYS A 163 -18.79 -6.45 8.95
C LYS A 163 -18.98 -4.95 9.18
N SER A 164 -20.10 -4.39 8.71
CA SER A 164 -20.40 -2.97 8.82
C SER A 164 -20.42 -2.44 10.25
N ASP A 165 -20.85 -3.30 11.17
CA ASP A 165 -20.98 -2.97 12.58
C ASP A 165 -19.64 -3.08 13.32
N ASP A 166 -18.69 -3.87 12.79
CA ASP A 166 -17.43 -4.19 13.45
C ASP A 166 -16.31 -3.18 13.14
N TYR A 167 -16.32 -2.59 11.94
CA TYR A 167 -15.21 -1.73 11.48
C TYR A 167 -15.68 -0.34 11.03
N GLN A 168 -14.81 0.65 11.21
CA GLN A 168 -14.91 1.96 10.60
C GLN A 168 -13.93 2.07 9.44
N ALA A 169 -14.40 2.55 8.29
CA ALA A 169 -13.64 2.56 7.05
C ALA A 169 -13.11 3.95 6.70
N PHE A 170 -11.87 4.02 6.25
CA PHE A 170 -11.22 5.25 5.80
C PHE A 170 -10.57 5.03 4.44
N SER A 171 -10.80 5.96 3.51
CA SER A 171 -10.05 6.06 2.26
C SER A 171 -9.05 7.20 2.36
N VAL A 172 -7.81 6.95 1.93
CA VAL A 172 -6.69 7.88 2.14
C VAL A 172 -5.97 8.15 0.83
N SER A 173 -5.69 9.44 0.58
CA SER A 173 -5.03 9.93 -0.61
C SER A 173 -3.54 9.56 -0.64
N TYR A 174 -3.06 9.10 -1.79
CA TYR A 174 -1.65 8.83 -2.07
C TYR A 174 -1.37 9.04 -3.56
N ASP A 175 -0.34 9.81 -3.88
CA ASP A 175 0.06 10.17 -5.26
C ASP A 175 -1.11 10.64 -6.14
N ASN A 176 -1.95 11.54 -5.61
CA ASN A 176 -3.14 12.11 -6.25
C ASN A 176 -4.26 11.10 -6.58
N SER A 177 -4.24 9.93 -5.95
CA SER A 177 -5.29 8.91 -6.04
C SER A 177 -5.73 8.47 -4.63
N TYR A 178 -6.64 7.52 -4.53
CA TYR A 178 -7.06 6.92 -3.24
C TYR A 178 -6.79 5.42 -3.21
N PRO A 179 -5.52 4.99 -3.20
CA PRO A 179 -5.19 3.58 -3.32
C PRO A 179 -5.19 2.87 -1.96
N HIS A 180 -5.31 3.63 -0.85
CA HIS A 180 -5.18 3.11 0.50
C HIS A 180 -6.53 3.14 1.22
N LEU A 181 -6.97 1.98 1.71
CA LEU A 181 -8.11 1.85 2.62
C LEU A 181 -7.66 1.33 3.97
N TYR A 182 -8.26 1.85 5.04
CA TYR A 182 -8.07 1.34 6.39
C TYR A 182 -9.41 0.99 6.99
N PHE A 183 -9.48 -0.17 7.65
CA PHE A 183 -10.61 -0.61 8.44
C PHE A 183 -10.14 -0.76 9.87
N ILE A 184 -10.68 0.08 10.77
CA ILE A 184 -10.33 0.09 12.19
C ILE A 184 -11.45 -0.57 12.96
N LYS A 185 -11.13 -1.60 13.73
CA LYS A 185 -12.11 -2.35 14.51
C LYS A 185 -12.63 -1.48 15.65
N LYS A 186 -13.94 -1.29 15.75
CA LYS A 186 -14.57 -0.35 16.70
C LYS A 186 -14.38 -0.75 18.16
N ASP A 187 -14.26 -2.05 18.43
CA ASP A 187 -14.00 -2.63 19.76
C ASP A 187 -12.56 -3.17 19.89
N GLY A 188 -11.66 -2.77 18.99
CA GLY A 188 -10.28 -3.24 18.95
C GLY A 188 -9.32 -2.43 19.83
N ASN A 189 -8.04 -2.74 19.68
CA ASN A 189 -6.96 -2.11 20.46
C ASN A 189 -6.49 -0.73 19.93
N ILE A 190 -7.09 -0.24 18.85
CA ILE A 190 -6.72 1.04 18.25
C ILE A 190 -7.85 2.04 18.46
N ASP A 191 -7.56 3.11 19.19
CA ASP A 191 -8.48 4.24 19.33
C ASP A 191 -8.62 4.97 17.98
N ILE A 192 -9.87 5.23 17.59
CA ILE A 192 -10.21 5.85 16.30
C ILE A 192 -9.74 7.30 16.23
N ASP A 193 -9.79 8.03 17.34
CA ASP A 193 -9.36 9.42 17.38
C ASP A 193 -7.83 9.52 17.31
N ASP A 194 -7.12 8.60 17.96
CA ASP A 194 -5.66 8.43 17.82
C ASP A 194 -5.26 8.11 16.36
N PHE A 195 -6.02 7.24 15.69
CA PHE A 195 -5.81 6.93 14.28
C PHE A 195 -6.02 8.15 13.38
N LYS A 196 -7.09 8.91 13.61
CA LYS A 196 -7.41 10.16 12.89
C LYS A 196 -6.36 11.24 13.15
N GLU A 197 -5.87 11.37 14.39
CA GLU A 197 -4.79 12.30 14.74
C GLU A 197 -3.51 11.94 13.98
N ALA A 198 -3.12 10.67 13.96
CA ALA A 198 -1.95 10.21 13.20
C ALA A 198 -2.08 10.51 11.70
N LEU A 199 -3.25 10.29 11.10
CA LEU A 199 -3.51 10.69 9.71
C LEU A 199 -3.39 12.20 9.52
N ASN A 200 -4.08 13.00 10.33
CA ASN A 200 -4.04 14.47 10.25
C ASN A 200 -2.60 15.00 10.35
N LEU A 201 -1.83 14.48 11.30
CA LEU A 201 -0.43 14.85 11.48
C LEU A 201 0.39 14.52 10.23
N SER A 202 0.17 13.35 9.62
CA SER A 202 0.91 12.87 8.44
C SER A 202 0.67 13.65 7.16
N PHE A 203 -0.41 14.42 7.11
CA PHE A 203 -0.70 15.36 6.02
C PHE A 203 -0.35 16.82 6.37
N SER A 204 0.23 17.07 7.55
CA SER A 204 0.64 18.39 7.99
C SER A 204 2.15 18.57 7.88
N GLU A 205 2.61 19.81 7.67
CA GLU A 205 4.04 20.13 7.64
C GLU A 205 4.78 19.68 8.92
N LYS A 206 4.12 19.75 10.08
CA LYS A 206 4.68 19.35 11.37
C LYS A 206 4.89 17.84 11.51
N GLY A 207 4.17 17.04 10.72
CA GLY A 207 4.29 15.58 10.74
C GLY A 207 5.29 15.03 9.76
N VAL A 208 5.87 15.84 8.88
CA VAL A 208 6.94 15.43 7.98
C VAL A 208 8.20 15.14 8.80
N LEU A 209 8.80 13.95 8.62
CA LEU A 209 9.97 13.51 9.37
C LEU A 209 10.99 12.88 8.44
N SER A 210 12.29 13.16 8.58
CA SER A 210 13.26 12.34 7.84
C SER A 210 13.30 10.91 8.40
N TYR A 211 13.74 9.95 7.59
CA TYR A 211 14.03 8.58 8.07
C TYR A 211 14.99 8.59 9.27
N TRP A 212 15.92 9.55 9.29
CA TRP A 212 16.87 9.73 10.39
C TRP A 212 16.16 10.18 11.68
N ASP A 213 15.23 11.13 11.59
CA ASP A 213 14.45 11.60 12.74
C ASP A 213 13.59 10.48 13.33
N MET A 214 12.99 9.66 12.48
CA MET A 214 12.21 8.49 12.92
C MET A 214 13.08 7.45 13.62
N LYS A 215 14.29 7.14 13.10
CA LYS A 215 15.20 6.16 13.74
C LYS A 215 15.78 6.65 15.07
N LYS A 216 16.20 7.92 15.16
CA LYS A 216 16.76 8.49 16.39
C LYS A 216 15.79 8.40 17.57
N LYS A 217 14.51 8.69 17.33
CA LYS A 217 13.48 8.68 18.37
C LYS A 217 13.15 7.28 18.89
N LEU A 218 13.43 6.23 18.13
CA LEU A 218 13.27 4.83 18.55
C LEU A 218 14.46 4.30 19.37
N GLY A 219 15.42 5.16 19.74
CA GLY A 219 16.57 4.75 20.55
C GLY A 219 17.62 3.95 19.78
N PHE A 220 17.61 3.97 18.45
CA PHE A 220 18.74 3.49 17.65
C PHE A 220 19.92 4.46 17.80
N SER A 221 20.81 4.21 18.75
CA SER A 221 22.20 4.68 18.69
C SER A 221 22.89 3.96 17.54
N SER A 222 23.63 4.68 16.71
CA SER A 222 24.04 4.21 15.39
C SER A 222 24.93 2.95 15.41
N ILE A 223 24.98 2.22 14.28
CA ILE A 223 26.00 1.18 14.01
C ILE A 223 27.33 1.82 13.54
N PHE A 224 27.38 3.15 13.40
CA PHE A 224 28.50 3.89 12.82
C PHE A 224 29.11 4.92 13.78
N GLU A 225 28.93 4.74 15.09
CA GLU A 225 29.69 5.42 16.14
C GLU A 225 30.66 4.44 16.78
#